data_AF-A0A7X2TCY8-F1
#
_entry.id   AF-A0A7X2TCY8-F1
#
_cell.length_a   1.000
_cell.length_b   1.000
_cell.length_c   1.000
_cell.angle_alpha   90.00
_cell.angle_beta   90.00
_cell.angle_gamma   90.00
#
_symmetry.space_group_name_H-M   'P 1'
#
loop_
_entity.id
_entity.type
_entity.pdbx_description
1 polymer ?
#
loop_
_entity_poly.entity_id
_entity_poly.type
_entity_poly.pdbx_seq_one_letter_code
_entity_poly.pdbx_strand_id
1 'polypeptide(L)'
;MCRFRSGILLKDRVVIARKDNDSHQDMLEELNISDTYENAARVFVRAELIPEKDEWWTNPDGWEFVIDQDIVPDWFEEDREGHISRFRAAVKEWWSGHVLAGKKIDTLRTGYYMLKDCEVEKLCGDAVVLLNNSQVGKMYNCAQVGVMYGSAQVGKMYNSAQVGEMWDNSQVGEMWDSSQVGEMWDSSQVGEMYNSTQVREMHDSSRVREMHDSSRVREMYNSTQVREMWDNSQVGVMCGSSRVEKMHDSAQVGRMHGNSQVGKMHDSAQVGRMHGNSQVGEMYDGSAARDFKDYPRIKLLVPDVGSCRFELTAHKNEQTGGARQ
;
A
#
# COMPACT_ATOMS: atom_id res chain seq x y z
N MET A 1 -14.12 17.65 2.58
CA MET A 1 -13.77 16.26 2.24
C MET A 1 -15.09 15.56 2.04
N CYS A 2 -15.39 15.14 0.81
CA CYS A 2 -16.69 14.55 0.46
C CYS A 2 -16.87 13.20 1.17
N ARG A 3 -18.11 12.84 1.47
CA ARG A 3 -18.47 11.61 2.19
C ARG A 3 -19.11 10.59 1.27
N PHE A 4 -18.87 9.33 1.60
CA PHE A 4 -19.47 8.21 0.90
C PHE A 4 -21.00 8.19 1.15
N ARG A 5 -21.87 8.09 0.14
CA ARG A 5 -21.65 8.03 -1.31
C ARG A 5 -22.04 9.35 -1.99
N SER A 6 -21.13 9.93 -2.77
CA SER A 6 -21.34 11.19 -3.47
C SER A 6 -22.05 11.04 -4.81
N GLY A 7 -22.73 12.10 -5.23
CA GLY A 7 -23.12 12.30 -6.62
C GLY A 7 -23.54 13.72 -6.96
N ILE A 8 -23.75 13.93 -8.26
CA ILE A 8 -24.22 15.18 -8.86
C ILE A 8 -25.63 14.96 -9.40
N LEU A 9 -26.58 15.71 -8.88
CA LEU A 9 -27.94 15.76 -9.39
C LEU A 9 -28.02 16.88 -10.43
N LEU A 10 -28.50 16.52 -11.61
CA LEU A 10 -28.88 17.44 -12.68
C LEU A 10 -30.41 17.43 -12.80
N LYS A 11 -30.97 18.40 -13.53
CA LYS A 11 -32.43 18.51 -13.69
C LYS A 11 -33.08 17.22 -14.22
N ASP A 12 -32.43 16.56 -15.17
CA ASP A 12 -32.96 15.41 -15.90
C ASP A 12 -32.33 14.06 -15.50
N ARG A 13 -31.17 14.06 -14.82
CA ARG A 13 -30.44 12.83 -14.50
C ARG A 13 -29.61 12.93 -13.22
N VAL A 14 -29.11 11.78 -12.78
CA VAL A 14 -28.23 11.65 -11.62
C VAL A 14 -26.91 11.01 -12.06
N VAL A 15 -25.79 11.50 -11.53
CA VAL A 15 -24.45 10.95 -11.73
C VAL A 15 -23.88 10.56 -10.37
N ILE A 16 -23.59 9.28 -10.17
CA ILE A 16 -23.02 8.74 -8.91
C ILE A 16 -21.51 8.58 -9.07
N ALA A 17 -20.78 8.67 -7.95
CA ALA A 17 -19.35 8.39 -7.87
C ALA A 17 -18.98 7.08 -8.54
N ARG A 18 -17.81 7.09 -9.20
CA ARG A 18 -17.22 5.91 -9.82
C ARG A 18 -16.20 5.31 -8.85
N LYS A 19 -16.28 3.98 -8.66
CA LYS A 19 -15.37 3.22 -7.79
C LYS A 19 -15.27 3.83 -6.39
N ASP A 20 -14.09 4.27 -5.98
CA ASP A 20 -13.73 4.87 -4.70
C ASP A 20 -13.52 6.39 -4.77
N ASN A 21 -13.81 7.05 -5.91
CA ASN A 21 -13.68 8.50 -6.04
C ASN A 21 -15.01 9.21 -5.77
N ASP A 22 -15.17 9.68 -4.54
CA ASP A 22 -16.33 10.45 -4.08
C ASP A 22 -16.13 11.98 -4.16
N SER A 23 -15.07 12.46 -4.84
CA SER A 23 -14.81 13.89 -5.06
C SER A 23 -15.85 14.54 -5.98
N HIS A 24 -16.63 15.50 -5.48
CA HIS A 24 -17.53 16.26 -6.34
C HIS A 24 -16.78 17.11 -7.37
N GLN A 25 -15.58 17.59 -7.06
CA GLN A 25 -14.77 18.36 -8.00
C GLN A 25 -14.43 17.51 -9.23
N ASP A 26 -13.94 16.29 -9.02
CA ASP A 26 -13.56 15.37 -10.08
C ASP A 26 -14.79 14.98 -10.93
N MET A 27 -15.95 14.78 -10.28
CA MET A 27 -17.21 14.54 -10.99
C MET A 27 -17.63 15.70 -11.88
N LEU A 28 -17.53 16.93 -11.36
CA LEU A 28 -17.89 18.13 -12.12
C LEU A 28 -16.94 18.34 -13.30
N GLU A 29 -15.64 18.09 -13.11
CA GLU A 29 -14.65 18.07 -14.17
C GLU A 29 -14.95 17.01 -15.25
N GLU A 30 -15.28 15.78 -14.86
CA GLU A 30 -15.69 14.71 -15.80
C GLU A 30 -16.95 15.10 -16.59
N LEU A 31 -17.84 15.89 -16.00
CA LEU A 31 -19.05 16.40 -16.64
C LEU A 31 -18.82 17.67 -17.45
N ASN A 32 -17.59 18.22 -17.45
CA ASN A 32 -17.24 19.53 -18.01
C ASN A 32 -18.12 20.67 -17.45
N ILE A 33 -18.43 20.62 -16.15
CA ILE A 33 -19.17 21.65 -15.43
C ILE A 33 -18.19 22.37 -14.49
N SER A 34 -18.11 23.69 -14.59
CA SER A 34 -17.29 24.46 -13.65
C SER A 34 -17.98 24.58 -12.29
N ASP A 35 -17.24 24.33 -11.21
CA ASP A 35 -17.74 24.53 -9.84
C ASP A 35 -17.75 26.03 -9.50
N THR A 36 -18.86 26.69 -9.81
CA THR A 36 -19.07 28.12 -9.56
C THR A 36 -20.41 28.34 -8.88
N TYR A 37 -20.54 29.45 -8.15
CA TYR A 37 -21.79 29.84 -7.52
C TYR A 37 -22.96 29.92 -8.54
N GLU A 38 -22.71 30.46 -9.74
CA GLU A 38 -23.71 30.55 -10.79
C GLU A 38 -24.23 29.18 -11.24
N ASN A 39 -23.33 28.19 -11.34
CA ASN A 39 -23.68 26.83 -11.72
C ASN A 39 -24.33 26.06 -10.57
N ALA A 40 -23.87 26.21 -9.33
CA ALA A 40 -24.53 25.62 -8.16
C ALA A 40 -25.97 26.14 -7.98
N ALA A 41 -26.23 27.39 -8.37
CA ALA A 41 -27.56 27.99 -8.33
C ALA A 41 -28.49 27.60 -9.50
N ARG A 42 -27.98 26.95 -10.56
CA ARG A 42 -28.77 26.75 -11.81
C ARG A 42 -28.65 25.38 -12.45
N VAL A 43 -27.52 24.71 -12.31
CA VAL A 43 -27.11 23.58 -13.13
C VAL A 43 -27.11 22.28 -12.35
N PHE A 44 -26.59 22.27 -11.12
CA PHE A 44 -26.36 21.04 -10.37
C PHE A 44 -26.63 21.16 -8.88
N VAL A 45 -26.80 20.01 -8.23
CA VAL A 45 -26.74 19.84 -6.78
C VAL A 45 -25.74 18.76 -6.43
N ARG A 46 -24.74 19.09 -5.59
CA ARG A 46 -23.86 18.12 -4.92
C ARG A 46 -24.62 17.48 -3.78
N ALA A 47 -24.70 16.16 -3.81
CA ALA A 47 -25.38 15.39 -2.78
C ALA A 47 -24.51 14.24 -2.30
N GLU A 48 -24.80 13.81 -1.08
CA GLU A 48 -24.18 12.66 -0.43
C GLU A 48 -25.28 11.79 0.18
N LEU A 49 -25.09 10.46 0.12
CA LEU A 49 -25.94 9.49 0.81
C LEU A 49 -25.10 8.71 1.82
N ILE A 50 -25.23 9.07 3.10
CA ILE A 50 -24.30 8.70 4.15
C ILE A 50 -24.83 7.52 4.97
N PRO A 51 -24.13 6.37 5.03
CA PRO A 51 -24.49 5.28 5.93
C PRO A 51 -24.34 5.68 7.40
N GLU A 52 -25.22 5.16 8.25
CA GLU A 52 -25.07 5.31 9.70
C GLU A 52 -23.76 4.63 10.15
N LYS A 53 -22.96 5.33 10.97
CA LYS A 53 -21.66 4.84 11.51
C LYS A 53 -20.67 4.34 10.45
N ASP A 54 -20.75 4.90 9.24
CA ASP A 54 -19.90 4.52 8.11
C ASP A 54 -20.06 3.04 7.67
N GLU A 55 -21.18 2.40 8.03
CA GLU A 55 -21.51 1.01 7.67
C GLU A 55 -22.06 0.92 6.24
N TRP A 56 -21.21 1.15 5.24
CA TRP A 56 -21.55 1.13 3.81
C TRP A 56 -22.12 -0.21 3.29
N TRP A 57 -21.99 -1.28 4.07
CA TRP A 57 -22.58 -2.60 3.78
C TRP A 57 -24.06 -2.73 4.18
N THR A 58 -24.66 -1.70 4.78
CA THR A 58 -26.09 -1.67 5.13
C THR A 58 -26.96 -1.23 3.96
N ASN A 59 -28.26 -1.53 4.00
CA ASN A 59 -29.20 -1.13 2.95
C ASN A 59 -29.29 0.42 2.87
N PRO A 60 -29.09 1.04 1.68
CA PRO A 60 -29.15 2.49 1.49
C PRO A 60 -30.49 3.15 1.82
N ASP A 61 -31.58 2.41 1.96
CA ASP A 61 -32.89 2.96 2.32
C ASP A 61 -32.85 3.77 3.64
N GLY A 62 -31.98 3.38 4.58
CA GLY A 62 -31.82 4.04 5.88
C GLY A 62 -30.75 5.15 5.92
N TRP A 63 -30.04 5.39 4.82
CA TRP A 63 -28.91 6.34 4.81
C TRP A 63 -29.39 7.79 4.80
N GLU A 64 -28.60 8.67 5.43
CA GLU A 64 -28.86 10.10 5.52
C GLU A 64 -28.56 10.77 4.19
N PHE A 65 -29.50 11.59 3.68
CA PHE A 65 -29.26 12.40 2.49
C PHE A 65 -28.78 13.79 2.90
N VAL A 66 -27.65 14.21 2.36
CA VAL A 66 -27.04 15.52 2.62
C VAL A 66 -26.84 16.27 1.32
N ILE A 67 -27.09 17.58 1.34
CA ILE A 67 -26.76 18.50 0.26
C ILE A 67 -25.45 19.18 0.64
N ASP A 68 -24.42 19.02 -0.20
CA ASP A 68 -23.08 19.59 0.02
C ASP A 68 -22.90 20.91 -0.75
N GLN A 69 -23.84 21.85 -0.57
CA GLN A 69 -23.75 23.22 -1.11
C GLN A 69 -24.73 24.18 -0.42
N ASP A 70 -24.37 25.46 -0.38
CA ASP A 70 -25.14 26.51 0.31
C ASP A 70 -26.39 26.98 -0.45
N ILE A 71 -26.42 26.76 -1.76
CA ILE A 71 -27.50 27.19 -2.65
C ILE A 71 -27.89 26.02 -3.55
N VAL A 72 -29.18 25.86 -3.82
CA VAL A 72 -29.69 24.88 -4.80
C VAL A 72 -30.51 25.58 -5.88
N PRO A 73 -30.62 25.00 -7.08
CA PRO A 73 -31.44 25.57 -8.15
C PRO A 73 -32.94 25.51 -7.88
N ASP A 74 -33.71 26.45 -8.43
CA ASP A 74 -35.19 26.48 -8.32
C ASP A 74 -35.83 25.17 -8.79
N TRP A 75 -35.31 24.57 -9.88
CA TRP A 75 -35.83 23.30 -10.40
C TRP A 75 -35.70 22.15 -9.40
N PHE A 76 -34.72 22.21 -8.49
CA PHE A 76 -34.55 21.19 -7.46
C PHE A 76 -35.61 21.37 -6.37
N GLU A 77 -35.92 22.61 -5.98
CA GLU A 77 -36.96 22.90 -4.98
C GLU A 77 -38.37 22.60 -5.49
N GLU A 78 -38.63 22.83 -6.78
CA GLU A 78 -39.90 22.52 -7.43
C GLU A 78 -40.30 21.04 -7.28
N ASP A 79 -39.33 20.12 -7.26
CA ASP A 79 -39.54 18.67 -7.10
C ASP A 79 -38.45 18.02 -6.21
N ARG A 80 -38.23 18.59 -5.03
CA ARG A 80 -37.15 18.17 -4.12
C ARG A 80 -37.18 16.66 -3.83
N GLU A 81 -38.34 16.16 -3.45
CA GLU A 81 -38.52 14.74 -3.11
C GLU A 81 -38.32 13.81 -4.32
N GLY A 82 -38.76 14.21 -5.52
CA GLY A 82 -38.55 13.43 -6.74
C GLY A 82 -37.08 13.36 -7.14
N HIS A 83 -36.32 14.44 -6.95
CA HIS A 83 -34.87 14.48 -7.15
C HIS A 83 -34.12 13.61 -6.12
N ILE A 84 -34.46 13.72 -4.83
CA ILE A 84 -33.89 12.88 -3.77
C ILE A 84 -34.19 11.41 -4.02
N SER A 85 -35.43 11.08 -4.40
CA SER A 85 -35.85 9.70 -4.69
C SER A 85 -35.08 9.10 -5.86
N ARG A 86 -34.86 9.88 -6.94
CA ARG A 86 -34.01 9.46 -8.07
C ARG A 86 -32.57 9.19 -7.64
N PHE A 87 -32.00 10.05 -6.79
CA PHE A 87 -30.65 9.86 -6.27
C PHE A 87 -30.53 8.60 -5.41
N ARG A 88 -31.46 8.40 -4.46
CA ARG A 88 -31.52 7.18 -3.63
C ARG A 88 -31.64 5.92 -4.48
N ALA A 89 -32.48 5.94 -5.52
CA ALA A 89 -32.64 4.81 -6.43
C ALA A 89 -31.33 4.50 -7.18
N ALA A 90 -30.63 5.53 -7.70
CA ALA A 90 -29.36 5.35 -8.38
C ALA A 90 -28.25 4.80 -7.46
N VAL A 91 -28.16 5.29 -6.22
CA VAL A 91 -27.21 4.76 -5.23
C VAL A 91 -27.55 3.31 -4.88
N LYS A 92 -28.83 2.98 -4.69
CA LYS A 92 -29.27 1.62 -4.37
C LYS A 92 -28.98 0.62 -5.49
N GLU A 93 -29.20 1.02 -6.74
CA GLU A 93 -28.85 0.22 -7.91
C GLU A 93 -27.36 -0.07 -7.94
N TRP A 94 -26.53 0.97 -7.81
CA TRP A 94 -25.07 0.83 -7.72
C TRP A 94 -24.66 -0.10 -6.56
N TRP A 95 -25.18 0.16 -5.35
CA TRP A 95 -24.86 -0.61 -4.15
C TRP A 95 -25.14 -2.10 -4.34
N SER A 96 -26.29 -2.45 -4.94
CA SER A 96 -26.68 -3.84 -5.16
C SER A 96 -25.73 -4.62 -6.08
N GLY A 97 -25.03 -3.93 -6.99
CA GLY A 97 -24.09 -4.54 -7.93
C GLY A 97 -22.65 -4.59 -7.44
N HIS A 98 -22.28 -3.77 -6.46
CA HIS A 98 -20.87 -3.57 -6.05
C HIS A 98 -20.61 -3.94 -4.59
N VAL A 99 -21.60 -3.86 -3.71
CA VAL A 99 -21.44 -4.12 -2.27
C VAL A 99 -21.91 -5.53 -1.95
N LEU A 100 -21.01 -6.36 -1.42
CA LEU A 100 -21.30 -7.73 -1.00
C LEU A 100 -20.95 -7.91 0.48
N ALA A 101 -21.89 -8.45 1.24
CA ALA A 101 -21.72 -8.72 2.67
C ALA A 101 -22.04 -10.18 3.02
N GLY A 102 -21.15 -10.84 3.76
CA GLY A 102 -21.36 -12.20 4.28
C GLY A 102 -21.50 -13.28 3.20
N LYS A 103 -20.86 -13.12 2.04
CA LYS A 103 -21.01 -14.03 0.89
C LYS A 103 -19.81 -14.94 0.73
N LYS A 104 -20.07 -16.17 0.28
CA LYS A 104 -19.05 -17.07 -0.29
C LYS A 104 -19.12 -17.00 -1.81
N ILE A 105 -17.99 -16.76 -2.46
CA ILE A 105 -17.89 -16.44 -3.88
C ILE A 105 -16.78 -17.30 -4.50
N ASP A 106 -17.12 -18.12 -5.48
CA ASP A 106 -16.14 -19.01 -6.11
C ASP A 106 -15.11 -18.24 -6.95
N THR A 107 -15.55 -17.25 -7.73
CA THR A 107 -14.64 -16.47 -8.57
C THR A 107 -15.17 -15.08 -8.87
N LEU A 108 -14.31 -14.06 -8.69
CA LEU A 108 -14.48 -12.72 -9.24
C LEU A 108 -13.45 -12.52 -10.36
N ARG A 109 -13.93 -12.17 -11.56
CA ARG A 109 -13.09 -12.01 -12.77
C ARG A 109 -12.98 -10.58 -13.28
N THR A 110 -14.05 -9.80 -13.11
CA THR A 110 -14.17 -8.46 -13.68
C THR A 110 -15.03 -7.59 -12.77
N GLY A 111 -14.86 -6.28 -12.81
CA GLY A 111 -15.72 -5.33 -12.09
C GLY A 111 -15.09 -4.81 -10.80
N TYR A 112 -15.84 -3.96 -10.11
CA TYR A 112 -15.43 -3.34 -8.85
C TYR A 112 -16.33 -3.81 -7.72
N TYR A 113 -15.78 -4.26 -6.61
CA TYR A 113 -16.57 -4.74 -5.47
C TYR A 113 -16.04 -4.25 -4.12
N MET A 114 -16.93 -3.92 -3.21
CA MET A 114 -16.64 -3.70 -1.80
C MET A 114 -17.15 -4.90 -1.00
N LEU A 115 -16.23 -5.61 -0.36
CA LEU A 115 -16.50 -6.89 0.29
C LEU A 115 -16.42 -6.74 1.80
N LYS A 116 -17.52 -7.05 2.50
CA LYS A 116 -17.59 -7.11 3.97
C LYS A 116 -17.84 -8.55 4.41
N ASP A 117 -16.98 -9.09 5.28
CA ASP A 117 -17.13 -10.47 5.82
C ASP A 117 -17.37 -11.53 4.74
N CYS A 118 -16.75 -11.37 3.57
CA CYS A 118 -16.89 -12.30 2.44
C CYS A 118 -15.71 -13.26 2.35
N GLU A 119 -15.95 -14.41 1.72
CA GLU A 119 -14.93 -15.39 1.35
C GLU A 119 -14.93 -15.56 -0.17
N VAL A 120 -13.86 -15.16 -0.83
CA VAL A 120 -13.67 -15.31 -2.28
C VAL A 120 -12.63 -16.39 -2.51
N GLU A 121 -12.96 -17.48 -3.20
CA GLU A 121 -11.97 -18.53 -3.48
C GLU A 121 -10.91 -18.03 -4.48
N LYS A 122 -11.34 -17.38 -5.57
CA LYS A 122 -10.46 -16.90 -6.65
C LYS A 122 -10.77 -15.47 -7.06
N LEU A 123 -9.75 -14.61 -7.03
CA LEU A 123 -9.79 -13.27 -7.61
C LEU A 123 -8.83 -13.22 -8.81
N CYS A 124 -9.32 -12.89 -10.00
CA CYS A 124 -8.50 -12.89 -11.21
C CYS A 124 -9.03 -11.90 -12.25
N GLY A 125 -8.38 -11.84 -13.41
CA GLY A 125 -8.78 -10.95 -14.50
C GLY A 125 -8.46 -9.50 -14.17
N ASP A 126 -9.42 -8.61 -14.39
CA ASP A 126 -9.34 -7.17 -14.11
C ASP A 126 -10.26 -6.74 -12.94
N ALA A 127 -10.72 -7.71 -12.14
CA ALA A 127 -11.48 -7.41 -10.93
C ALA A 127 -10.67 -6.56 -9.95
N VAL A 128 -11.33 -5.52 -9.42
CA VAL A 128 -10.83 -4.65 -8.37
C VAL A 128 -11.72 -4.82 -7.15
N VAL A 129 -11.14 -5.11 -5.98
CA VAL A 129 -11.91 -5.26 -4.74
C VAL A 129 -11.37 -4.42 -3.60
N LEU A 130 -12.26 -3.96 -2.72
CA LEU A 130 -11.93 -3.47 -1.39
C LEU A 130 -12.33 -4.54 -0.37
N LEU A 131 -11.42 -4.90 0.53
CA LEU A 131 -11.65 -5.95 1.52
C LEU A 131 -11.80 -5.34 2.91
N ASN A 132 -12.96 -5.52 3.54
CA ASN A 132 -13.15 -5.26 4.96
C ASN A 132 -13.49 -6.58 5.65
N ASN A 133 -12.59 -7.06 6.52
CA ASN A 133 -12.74 -8.35 7.21
C ASN A 133 -13.08 -9.52 6.26
N SER A 134 -12.61 -9.44 5.01
CA SER A 134 -12.92 -10.40 3.94
C SER A 134 -11.67 -11.15 3.51
N GLN A 135 -11.86 -12.34 2.96
CA GLN A 135 -10.78 -13.25 2.60
C GLN A 135 -10.80 -13.55 1.11
N VAL A 136 -9.63 -13.55 0.48
CA VAL A 136 -9.40 -14.04 -0.87
C VAL A 136 -8.44 -15.22 -0.79
N GLY A 137 -8.84 -16.40 -1.25
CA GLY A 137 -8.00 -17.59 -1.22
C GLY A 137 -6.79 -17.44 -2.15
N LYS A 138 -7.05 -17.22 -3.44
CA LYS A 138 -5.99 -17.07 -4.44
C LYS A 138 -6.27 -15.91 -5.40
N MET A 139 -5.22 -15.14 -5.66
CA MET A 139 -5.25 -13.95 -6.47
C MET A 139 -4.26 -14.07 -7.64
N TYR A 140 -4.73 -13.81 -8.86
CA TYR A 140 -3.98 -14.08 -10.08
C TYR A 140 -4.04 -12.94 -11.10
N ASN A 141 -3.09 -12.99 -12.05
CA ASN A 141 -3.05 -12.14 -13.24
C ASN A 141 -2.91 -10.66 -12.89
N CYS A 142 -3.84 -9.81 -13.32
CA CYS A 142 -3.86 -8.37 -13.07
C CYS A 142 -4.97 -7.97 -12.11
N ALA A 143 -5.50 -8.92 -11.32
CA ALA A 143 -6.47 -8.61 -10.30
C ALA A 143 -5.88 -7.63 -9.29
N GLN A 144 -6.75 -6.82 -8.69
CA GLN A 144 -6.35 -5.80 -7.73
C GLN A 144 -7.20 -5.87 -6.48
N VAL A 145 -6.54 -5.76 -5.33
CA VAL A 145 -7.16 -5.37 -4.08
C VAL A 145 -6.73 -3.93 -3.85
N GLY A 146 -7.66 -2.98 -3.90
CA GLY A 146 -7.33 -1.57 -3.68
C GLY A 146 -6.84 -1.38 -2.25
N VAL A 147 -7.68 -1.73 -1.28
CA VAL A 147 -7.39 -1.58 0.15
C VAL A 147 -7.89 -2.78 0.94
N MET A 148 -7.13 -3.16 1.96
CA MET A 148 -7.47 -4.17 2.96
C MET A 148 -7.60 -3.54 4.35
N TYR A 149 -8.75 -3.73 5.00
CA TYR A 149 -9.05 -3.24 6.36
C TYR A 149 -9.40 -4.37 7.33
N GLY A 150 -9.25 -4.08 8.61
CA GLY A 150 -9.56 -4.97 9.72
C GLY A 150 -8.68 -6.22 9.71
N SER A 151 -9.32 -7.39 9.64
CA SER A 151 -8.65 -8.69 9.54
C SER A 151 -8.76 -9.29 8.13
N ALA A 152 -8.79 -8.46 7.09
CA ALA A 152 -8.83 -8.93 5.71
C ALA A 152 -7.58 -9.76 5.34
N GLN A 153 -7.76 -10.76 4.47
CA GLN A 153 -6.67 -11.69 4.11
C GLN A 153 -6.65 -11.99 2.62
N VAL A 154 -5.45 -12.12 2.06
CA VAL A 154 -5.20 -12.77 0.77
C VAL A 154 -4.27 -13.96 1.00
N GLY A 155 -4.71 -15.17 0.68
CA GLY A 155 -3.92 -16.38 0.91
C GLY A 155 -2.67 -16.42 0.04
N LYS A 156 -2.86 -16.39 -1.28
CA LYS A 156 -1.74 -16.45 -2.26
C LYS A 156 -1.92 -15.46 -3.38
N MET A 157 -0.86 -14.73 -3.71
CA MET A 157 -0.77 -13.80 -4.84
C MET A 157 0.22 -14.30 -5.88
N TYR A 158 -0.15 -14.22 -7.16
CA TYR A 158 0.63 -14.72 -8.28
C TYR A 158 0.69 -13.71 -9.43
N ASN A 159 1.61 -13.94 -10.37
CA ASN A 159 1.79 -13.15 -11.60
C ASN A 159 2.04 -11.66 -11.28
N SER A 160 1.13 -10.79 -11.69
CA SER A 160 1.20 -9.33 -11.50
C SER A 160 0.06 -8.83 -10.62
N ALA A 161 -0.46 -9.68 -9.73
CA ALA A 161 -1.51 -9.31 -8.79
C ALA A 161 -1.02 -8.22 -7.84
N GLN A 162 -1.89 -7.27 -7.50
CA GLN A 162 -1.53 -6.10 -6.70
C GLN A 162 -2.47 -5.89 -5.52
N VAL A 163 -1.89 -5.62 -4.35
CA VAL A 163 -2.58 -5.00 -3.23
C VAL A 163 -2.09 -3.57 -3.12
N GLY A 164 -2.98 -2.58 -3.15
CA GLY A 164 -2.60 -1.17 -2.99
C GLY A 164 -2.15 -0.89 -1.57
N GLU A 165 -3.08 -0.98 -0.62
CA GLU A 165 -2.85 -0.66 0.79
C GLU A 165 -3.35 -1.76 1.73
N MET A 166 -2.59 -2.00 2.79
CA MET A 166 -2.86 -2.93 3.86
C MET A 166 -2.88 -2.20 5.20
N TRP A 167 -4.04 -2.16 5.86
CA TRP A 167 -4.24 -1.50 7.16
C TRP A 167 -4.54 -2.52 8.28
N ASP A 168 -4.54 -2.04 9.52
CA ASP A 168 -4.93 -2.80 10.70
C ASP A 168 -4.12 -4.11 10.89
N ASN A 169 -4.79 -5.26 10.84
CA ASN A 169 -4.23 -6.60 11.01
C ASN A 169 -4.35 -7.40 9.71
N SER A 170 -4.38 -6.73 8.56
CA SER A 170 -4.51 -7.37 7.26
C SER A 170 -3.30 -8.22 6.91
N GLN A 171 -3.52 -9.30 6.14
CA GLN A 171 -2.49 -10.30 5.87
C GLN A 171 -2.45 -10.74 4.41
N VAL A 172 -1.24 -10.88 3.87
CA VAL A 172 -0.97 -11.65 2.65
C VAL A 172 -0.13 -12.85 3.04
N GLY A 173 -0.58 -14.06 2.70
CA GLY A 173 0.13 -15.29 3.05
C GLY A 173 1.42 -15.47 2.25
N GLU A 174 1.27 -15.67 0.94
CA GLU A 174 2.40 -15.88 0.01
C GLU A 174 2.29 -14.95 -1.20
N MET A 175 3.42 -14.35 -1.58
CA MET A 175 3.57 -13.57 -2.80
C MET A 175 4.54 -14.29 -3.74
N TRP A 176 4.13 -14.44 -5.00
CA TRP A 176 4.92 -15.09 -6.06
C TRP A 176 5.10 -14.19 -7.28
N ASP A 177 6.01 -14.60 -8.15
CA ASP A 177 6.33 -13.99 -9.45
C ASP A 177 6.71 -12.50 -9.36
N SER A 178 5.84 -11.61 -9.84
CA SER A 178 6.02 -10.15 -9.83
C SER A 178 4.89 -9.44 -9.09
N SER A 179 4.24 -10.15 -8.16
CA SER A 179 3.15 -9.59 -7.36
C SER A 179 3.65 -8.50 -6.40
N GLN A 180 2.76 -7.55 -6.09
CA GLN A 180 3.14 -6.33 -5.40
C GLN A 180 2.17 -5.97 -4.29
N VAL A 181 2.72 -5.46 -3.20
CA VAL A 181 2.01 -4.69 -2.18
C VAL A 181 2.55 -3.27 -2.24
N GLY A 182 1.67 -2.28 -2.33
CA GLY A 182 2.04 -0.88 -2.23
C GLY A 182 2.48 -0.56 -0.81
N GLU A 183 1.52 -0.35 0.08
CA GLU A 183 1.78 0.13 1.43
C GLU A 183 1.23 -0.81 2.50
N MET A 184 2.03 -0.98 3.55
CA MET A 184 1.68 -1.74 4.74
C MET A 184 1.71 -0.82 5.96
N TRP A 185 0.59 -0.75 6.66
CA TRP A 185 0.39 0.08 7.85
C TRP A 185 0.02 -0.77 9.08
N ASP A 186 0.06 -0.13 10.25
CA ASP A 186 -0.31 -0.73 11.54
C ASP A 186 0.43 -2.04 11.85
N SER A 187 -0.30 -3.15 11.97
CA SER A 187 0.19 -4.50 12.29
C SER A 187 0.03 -5.46 11.11
N SER A 188 -0.05 -4.93 9.89
CA SER A 188 -0.22 -5.71 8.67
C SER A 188 0.99 -6.62 8.38
N GLN A 189 0.73 -7.75 7.71
CA GLN A 189 1.74 -8.81 7.55
C GLN A 189 1.77 -9.40 6.15
N VAL A 190 2.98 -9.63 5.65
CA VAL A 190 3.24 -10.56 4.55
C VAL A 190 3.98 -11.76 5.12
N GLY A 191 3.52 -12.97 4.83
CA GLY A 191 4.21 -14.20 5.21
C GLY A 191 5.48 -14.35 4.39
N GLU A 192 5.33 -14.84 3.16
CA GLU A 192 6.46 -15.24 2.31
C GLU A 192 6.49 -14.45 1.01
N MET A 193 7.67 -14.00 0.61
CA MET A 193 7.92 -13.33 -0.66
C MET A 193 8.91 -14.14 -1.50
N TYR A 194 8.53 -14.47 -2.74
CA TYR A 194 9.37 -15.23 -3.68
C TYR A 194 9.59 -14.49 -4.99
N ASN A 195 10.54 -14.98 -5.80
CA ASN A 195 10.88 -14.47 -7.12
C ASN A 195 11.19 -12.96 -7.14
N SER A 196 10.40 -12.15 -7.84
CA SER A 196 10.61 -10.71 -8.06
C SER A 196 9.52 -9.87 -7.40
N THR A 197 8.96 -10.37 -6.29
CA THR A 197 7.88 -9.72 -5.55
C THR A 197 8.36 -8.47 -4.83
N GLN A 198 7.44 -7.53 -4.61
CA GLN A 198 7.77 -6.22 -4.06
C GLN A 198 6.77 -5.74 -3.01
N VAL A 199 7.29 -5.19 -1.92
CA VAL A 199 6.58 -4.30 -1.01
C VAL A 199 7.19 -2.91 -1.16
N ARG A 200 6.39 -1.90 -1.48
CA ARG A 200 6.92 -0.53 -1.66
C ARG A 200 7.25 0.10 -0.33
N GLU A 201 6.30 0.17 0.60
CA GLU A 201 6.52 0.79 1.90
C GLU A 201 5.93 -0.03 3.03
N MET A 202 6.67 -0.09 4.13
CA MET A 202 6.21 -0.62 5.40
C MET A 202 6.28 0.45 6.47
N HIS A 203 5.20 0.60 7.23
CA HIS A 203 5.05 1.55 8.32
C HIS A 203 4.66 0.87 9.64
N ASP A 204 4.77 1.63 10.72
CA ASP A 204 4.37 1.26 12.08
C ASP A 204 4.97 -0.06 12.59
N SER A 205 4.17 -1.10 12.77
CA SER A 205 4.59 -2.41 13.28
C SER A 205 4.46 -3.51 12.22
N SER A 206 4.37 -3.13 10.94
CA SER A 206 4.18 -4.04 9.82
C SER A 206 5.34 -5.02 9.67
N ARG A 207 5.04 -6.24 9.18
CA ARG A 207 6.02 -7.33 9.14
C ARG A 207 6.04 -8.10 7.82
N VAL A 208 7.24 -8.49 7.40
CA VAL A 208 7.46 -9.55 6.41
C VAL A 208 8.15 -10.71 7.11
N ARG A 209 7.65 -11.95 6.98
CA ARG A 209 8.31 -13.10 7.62
C ARG A 209 9.56 -13.50 6.85
N GLU A 210 9.45 -13.88 5.59
CA GLU A 210 10.63 -14.26 4.80
C GLU A 210 10.61 -13.67 3.40
N MET A 211 11.81 -13.33 2.93
CA MET A 211 12.07 -12.86 1.58
C MET A 211 13.10 -13.76 0.91
N HIS A 212 12.75 -14.28 -0.27
CA HIS A 212 13.55 -15.19 -1.07
C HIS A 212 13.84 -14.61 -2.45
N ASP A 213 14.75 -15.24 -3.19
CA ASP A 213 15.11 -14.91 -4.58
C ASP A 213 15.53 -13.43 -4.77
N SER A 214 14.81 -12.67 -5.58
CA SER A 214 15.04 -11.26 -5.89
C SER A 214 13.97 -10.35 -5.28
N SER A 215 13.29 -10.81 -4.23
CA SER A 215 12.21 -10.10 -3.55
C SER A 215 12.71 -8.81 -2.91
N ARG A 216 11.87 -7.77 -2.89
CA ARG A 216 12.27 -6.43 -2.42
C ARG A 216 11.27 -5.78 -1.49
N VAL A 217 11.77 -5.21 -0.41
CA VAL A 217 11.08 -4.17 0.36
C VAL A 217 11.81 -2.86 0.08
N ARG A 218 11.13 -1.86 -0.48
CA ARG A 218 11.84 -0.63 -0.87
C ARG A 218 12.14 0.22 0.36
N GLU A 219 11.16 0.50 1.21
CA GLU A 219 11.30 1.39 2.36
C GLU A 219 10.61 0.83 3.61
N MET A 220 11.31 0.91 4.75
CA MET A 220 10.86 0.46 6.07
C MET A 220 10.94 1.62 7.07
N TYR A 221 9.83 1.87 7.78
CA TYR A 221 9.70 2.96 8.76
C TYR A 221 9.28 2.45 10.14
N ASN A 222 9.36 3.34 11.13
CA ASN A 222 8.90 3.11 12.51
C ASN A 222 9.46 1.81 13.12
N SER A 223 8.63 0.85 13.52
CA SER A 223 9.01 -0.40 14.18
C SER A 223 8.81 -1.63 13.29
N THR A 224 8.93 -1.46 11.97
CA THR A 224 8.71 -2.53 10.98
C THR A 224 9.79 -3.60 11.02
N GLN A 225 9.43 -4.81 10.58
CA GLN A 225 10.31 -5.97 10.70
C GLN A 225 10.32 -6.85 9.45
N VAL A 226 11.52 -7.27 9.04
CA VAL A 226 11.72 -8.43 8.17
C VAL A 226 12.41 -9.50 9.01
N ARG A 227 11.85 -10.70 9.13
CA ARG A 227 12.48 -11.74 9.95
C ARG A 227 13.66 -12.37 9.23
N GLU A 228 13.48 -12.92 8.04
CA GLU A 228 14.58 -13.56 7.30
C GLU A 228 14.68 -13.10 5.84
N MET A 229 15.90 -12.87 5.36
CA MET A 229 16.23 -12.50 3.99
C MET A 229 17.22 -13.49 3.40
N TRP A 230 16.90 -14.05 2.24
CA TRP A 230 17.67 -15.07 1.53
C TRP A 230 18.03 -14.62 0.11
N ASP A 231 18.93 -15.36 -0.54
CA ASP A 231 19.33 -15.17 -1.94
C ASP A 231 19.78 -13.74 -2.27
N ASN A 232 19.15 -13.10 -3.24
CA ASN A 232 19.42 -11.74 -3.71
C ASN A 232 18.35 -10.75 -3.21
N SER A 233 17.64 -11.08 -2.13
CA SER A 233 16.57 -10.24 -1.59
C SER A 233 17.11 -8.92 -1.04
N GLN A 234 16.29 -7.87 -1.10
CA GLN A 234 16.75 -6.51 -0.83
C GLN A 234 15.79 -5.70 0.04
N VAL A 235 16.35 -5.00 1.02
CA VAL A 235 15.71 -3.87 1.69
C VAL A 235 16.43 -2.59 1.27
N GLY A 236 15.71 -1.65 0.66
CA GLY A 236 16.31 -0.42 0.13
C GLY A 236 16.75 0.55 1.24
N VAL A 237 15.80 0.96 2.08
CA VAL A 237 16.01 1.91 3.17
C VAL A 237 15.30 1.45 4.44
N MET A 238 16.00 1.51 5.56
CA MET A 238 15.45 1.29 6.91
C MET A 238 15.58 2.56 7.75
N CYS A 239 14.47 2.99 8.35
CA CYS A 239 14.36 4.18 9.19
C CYS A 239 13.67 3.86 10.52
N GLY A 240 13.78 4.76 11.49
CA GLY A 240 13.17 4.57 12.81
C GLY A 240 13.85 3.45 13.59
N SER A 241 13.07 2.55 14.17
CA SER A 241 13.45 1.34 14.90
C SER A 241 13.24 0.07 14.05
N SER A 242 13.29 0.19 12.72
CA SER A 242 13.08 -0.93 11.79
C SER A 242 14.13 -2.02 11.95
N ARG A 243 13.76 -3.28 11.75
CA ARG A 243 14.65 -4.42 11.99
C ARG A 243 14.64 -5.46 10.88
N VAL A 244 15.81 -5.96 10.52
CA VAL A 244 15.99 -7.24 9.82
C VAL A 244 16.62 -8.22 10.80
N GLU A 245 16.01 -9.38 11.07
CA GLU A 245 16.59 -10.30 12.07
C GLU A 245 17.76 -11.11 11.52
N LYS A 246 17.62 -11.69 10.31
CA LYS A 246 18.68 -12.48 9.68
C LYS A 246 18.78 -12.20 8.18
N MET A 247 20.01 -12.20 7.69
CA MET A 247 20.35 -12.10 6.27
C MET A 247 21.30 -13.23 5.88
N HIS A 248 21.02 -13.87 4.75
CA HIS A 248 21.75 -15.00 4.19
C HIS A 248 22.15 -14.74 2.74
N ASP A 249 23.03 -15.59 2.20
CA ASP A 249 23.48 -15.58 0.81
C ASP A 249 24.00 -14.21 0.34
N SER A 250 23.33 -13.58 -0.62
CA SER A 250 23.68 -12.29 -1.19
C SER A 250 22.68 -11.19 -0.80
N ALA A 251 21.90 -11.39 0.28
CA ALA A 251 20.87 -10.48 0.72
C ALA A 251 21.45 -9.11 1.10
N GLN A 252 20.68 -8.04 0.83
CA GLN A 252 21.20 -6.68 0.95
C GLN A 252 20.27 -5.72 1.69
N VAL A 253 20.85 -4.90 2.56
CA VAL A 253 20.22 -3.67 3.07
C VAL A 253 20.98 -2.47 2.52
N GLY A 254 20.32 -1.57 1.80
CA GLY A 254 20.97 -0.44 1.14
C GLY A 254 21.39 0.68 2.10
N ARG A 255 20.46 1.22 2.87
CA ARG A 255 20.68 2.32 3.83
C ARG A 255 19.95 2.09 5.14
N MET A 256 20.60 2.42 6.24
CA MET A 256 20.02 2.36 7.59
C MET A 256 20.16 3.72 8.28
N HIS A 257 19.07 4.18 8.87
CA HIS A 257 18.97 5.43 9.63
C HIS A 257 18.29 5.21 10.99
N GLY A 258 18.35 6.21 11.86
CA GLY A 258 17.70 6.15 13.18
C GLY A 258 18.30 5.07 14.08
N ASN A 259 17.45 4.27 14.71
CA ASN A 259 17.81 3.13 15.55
C ASN A 259 17.63 1.79 14.80
N SER A 260 17.73 1.77 13.47
CA SER A 260 17.49 0.58 12.67
C SER A 260 18.52 -0.52 12.94
N GLN A 261 18.11 -1.79 12.87
CA GLN A 261 18.96 -2.93 13.27
C GLN A 261 18.96 -4.06 12.26
N VAL A 262 20.14 -4.65 12.04
CA VAL A 262 20.29 -5.96 11.40
C VAL A 262 20.85 -6.92 12.45
N GLY A 263 20.19 -8.05 12.69
CA GLY A 263 20.57 -9.00 13.73
C GLY A 263 21.79 -9.84 13.38
N LYS A 264 21.62 -10.81 12.48
CA LYS A 264 22.69 -11.72 12.03
C LYS A 264 22.87 -11.63 10.52
N MET A 265 24.11 -11.66 10.07
CA MET A 265 24.47 -11.70 8.65
C MET A 265 25.38 -12.89 8.37
N HIS A 266 25.04 -13.65 7.33
CA HIS A 266 25.76 -14.85 6.88
C HIS A 266 26.23 -14.70 5.43
N ASP A 267 27.11 -15.61 5.01
CA ASP A 267 27.56 -15.75 3.62
C ASP A 267 28.15 -14.46 3.03
N SER A 268 27.56 -13.92 1.97
CA SER A 268 27.97 -12.67 1.31
C SER A 268 26.99 -11.52 1.58
N ALA A 269 26.16 -11.62 2.62
CA ALA A 269 25.14 -10.63 2.94
C ALA A 269 25.77 -9.25 3.22
N GLN A 270 25.08 -8.18 2.78
CA GLN A 270 25.65 -6.83 2.80
C GLN A 270 24.72 -5.78 3.41
N VAL A 271 25.30 -4.94 4.25
CA VAL A 271 24.71 -3.69 4.70
C VAL A 271 25.51 -2.54 4.11
N GLY A 272 24.82 -1.69 3.36
CA GLY A 272 25.36 -0.47 2.78
C GLY A 272 25.57 0.61 3.84
N ARG A 273 25.04 1.81 3.62
CA ARG A 273 25.36 2.98 4.45
C ARG A 273 24.58 2.98 5.75
N MET A 274 25.28 3.05 6.88
CA MET A 274 24.68 3.18 8.20
C MET A 274 24.88 4.58 8.79
N HIS A 275 23.78 5.18 9.25
CA HIS A 275 23.71 6.50 9.89
C HIS A 275 22.93 6.46 11.20
N GLY A 276 23.05 7.50 12.04
CA GLY A 276 22.38 7.56 13.33
C GLY A 276 22.88 6.46 14.28
N ASN A 277 21.99 5.89 15.07
CA ASN A 277 22.28 4.78 15.99
C ASN A 277 22.06 3.41 15.35
N SER A 278 22.10 3.30 14.03
CA SER A 278 21.87 2.03 13.33
C SER A 278 22.92 0.98 13.70
N GLN A 279 22.57 -0.30 13.73
CA GLN A 279 23.47 -1.36 14.21
C GLN A 279 23.37 -2.63 13.37
N VAL A 280 24.50 -3.31 13.23
CA VAL A 280 24.59 -4.71 12.78
C VAL A 280 25.09 -5.52 13.98
N GLY A 281 24.42 -6.62 14.29
CA GLY A 281 24.78 -7.51 15.39
C GLY A 281 25.93 -8.44 15.03
N GLU A 282 25.62 -9.70 14.73
CA GLU A 282 26.61 -10.74 14.44
C GLU A 282 26.84 -10.86 12.92
N MET A 283 28.11 -10.97 12.53
CA MET A 283 28.53 -11.11 11.14
C MET A 283 29.38 -12.38 10.99
N TYR A 284 29.04 -13.20 10.01
CA TYR A 284 29.71 -14.46 9.70
C TYR A 284 30.19 -14.48 8.24
N ASP A 285 31.15 -15.35 7.96
CA ASP A 285 31.67 -15.62 6.62
C ASP A 285 32.17 -14.36 5.88
N GLY A 286 31.72 -14.14 4.65
CA GLY A 286 32.06 -13.00 3.80
C GLY A 286 31.13 -11.79 3.96
N SER A 287 30.31 -11.74 5.02
CA SER A 287 29.34 -10.67 5.21
C SER A 287 30.02 -9.33 5.50
N ALA A 288 29.40 -8.23 5.04
CA ALA A 288 30.02 -6.90 5.08
C ALA A 288 29.04 -5.78 5.46
N ALA A 289 29.48 -4.82 6.29
CA ALA A 289 28.68 -3.66 6.68
C ALA A 289 29.50 -2.36 6.59
N ARG A 290 28.93 -1.26 6.06
CA ARG A 290 29.63 0.04 5.95
C ARG A 290 29.09 1.08 6.93
N ASP A 291 29.84 1.31 8.01
CA ASP A 291 29.50 2.31 9.03
C ASP A 291 30.06 3.71 8.69
N PHE A 292 29.19 4.72 8.63
CA PHE A 292 29.57 6.12 8.36
C PHE A 292 29.51 7.04 9.59
N LYS A 293 29.14 6.53 10.78
CA LYS A 293 28.99 7.36 11.99
C LYS A 293 30.33 7.92 12.48
N ASP A 294 31.40 7.15 12.30
CA ASP A 294 32.73 7.45 12.83
C ASP A 294 33.73 7.89 11.75
N TYR A 295 33.25 8.40 10.60
CA TYR A 295 34.13 8.82 9.50
C TYR A 295 35.20 9.81 10.02
N PRO A 296 36.51 9.50 9.87
CA PRO A 296 37.12 8.65 8.85
C PRO A 296 37.58 7.23 9.30
N ARG A 297 37.06 6.68 10.41
CA ARG A 297 37.49 5.35 10.92
C ARG A 297 36.72 4.21 10.23
N ILE A 298 37.45 3.35 9.50
CA ILE A 298 36.93 2.11 8.90
C ILE A 298 37.12 0.97 9.92
N LYS A 299 36.07 0.19 10.22
CA LYS A 299 36.14 -1.02 11.07
C LYS A 299 35.94 -2.25 10.19
N LEU A 300 36.91 -3.16 10.20
CA LEU A 300 36.88 -4.44 9.47
C LEU A 300 36.95 -5.58 10.49
N LEU A 301 36.02 -6.52 10.44
CA LEU A 301 36.09 -7.75 11.22
C LEU A 301 36.92 -8.77 10.43
N VAL A 302 37.93 -9.36 11.07
CA VAL A 302 38.77 -10.41 10.50
C VAL A 302 38.44 -11.71 11.22
N PRO A 303 37.97 -12.77 10.54
CA PRO A 303 37.67 -14.04 11.18
C PRO A 303 38.90 -14.68 11.85
N ASP A 304 38.70 -15.36 12.98
CA ASP A 304 39.77 -16.04 13.74
C ASP A 304 40.42 -17.22 12.98
N VAL A 305 39.81 -17.68 11.88
CA VAL A 305 40.26 -18.83 11.10
C VAL A 305 40.26 -18.52 9.60
N GLY A 306 41.45 -18.52 9.00
CA GLY A 306 41.67 -18.29 7.58
C GLY A 306 42.76 -17.24 7.32
N SER A 307 43.50 -17.40 6.22
CA SER A 307 44.53 -16.44 5.80
C SER A 307 43.89 -15.19 5.18
N CYS A 308 43.16 -14.40 5.97
CA CYS A 308 42.67 -13.11 5.51
C CYS A 308 43.86 -12.16 5.32
N ARG A 309 44.15 -11.81 4.06
CA ARG A 309 45.12 -10.78 3.69
C ARG A 309 44.34 -9.62 3.08
N PHE A 310 44.24 -8.52 3.80
CA PHE A 310 43.70 -7.27 3.25
C PHE A 310 44.83 -6.28 3.06
N GLU A 311 44.82 -5.59 1.92
CA GLU A 311 45.70 -4.46 1.64
C GLU A 311 44.85 -3.19 1.62
N LEU A 312 45.22 -2.21 2.44
CA LEU A 312 44.56 -0.90 2.50
C LEU A 312 45.46 0.11 1.79
N THR A 313 45.13 0.45 0.55
CA THR A 313 45.91 1.41 -0.25
C THR A 313 45.20 2.75 -0.29
N ALA A 314 45.87 3.81 0.19
CA ALA A 314 45.36 5.18 0.15
C ALA A 314 45.93 5.93 -1.07
N HIS A 315 45.06 6.43 -1.95
CA HIS A 315 45.45 7.30 -3.06
C HIS A 315 45.12 8.76 -2.72
N LYS A 316 46.11 9.65 -2.75
CA LYS A 316 45.87 11.11 -2.69
C LYS A 316 45.58 11.61 -4.10
N ASN A 317 44.50 12.36 -4.29
CA ASN A 317 44.33 13.16 -5.51
C ASN A 317 45.36 14.30 -5.44
N GLU A 318 46.35 14.28 -6.33
CA GLU A 318 47.23 15.43 -6.52
C GLU A 318 46.41 16.58 -7.12
N GLN A 319 46.30 17.68 -6.39
CA GLN A 319 45.82 18.94 -6.95
C GLN A 319 46.86 19.41 -7.97
N THR A 320 46.55 19.34 -9.25
CA THR A 320 47.34 19.99 -10.30
C THR A 320 47.15 21.50 -10.20
N GLY A 321 47.90 22.13 -9.29
CA GLY A 321 48.10 23.56 -9.23
C GLY A 321 49.05 24.00 -10.34
N GLY A 322 48.52 24.16 -11.55
CA GLY A 322 49.22 24.82 -12.64
C GLY A 322 49.12 26.34 -12.49
N ALA A 323 50.05 26.96 -11.76
CA ALA A 323 50.33 28.37 -11.92
C ALA A 323 50.95 28.59 -13.31
N ARG A 324 50.26 29.33 -14.18
CA ARG A 324 50.89 29.96 -15.34
C ARG A 324 51.25 31.40 -14.95
N GLN A 325 52.55 31.69 -14.91
CA GLN A 325 53.07 33.03 -15.17
C GLN A 325 52.94 33.34 -16.66
#